data_AF-A0A7N8WQ09-F1
#
_entry.id   AF-A0A7N8WQ09-F1
#
_cell.length_a   1.000
_cell.length_b   1.000
_cell.length_c   1.000
_cell.angle_alpha   90.00
_cell.angle_beta   90.00
_cell.angle_gamma   90.00
#
_symmetry.space_group_name_H-M   'P 1'
#
loop_
_entity.id
_entity.type
_entity.pdbx_description
1 polymer ?
#
loop_
_entity_poly.entity_id
_entity_poly.type
_entity_poly.pdbx_seq_one_letter_code
_entity_poly.pdbx_strand_id
1 'polypeptide(L)'
;MKKLEEQRRLDDDYRERGLSDMMDGVLEVKKDDILKMEIPPPEFVLTKPEVQWSEEEKNVYKEFEKKTKSLSEEKEKYKKLLETEMKKLMASTRDATEKFDETLTKLFEKVKCEMAIYQEELKITYLVYSVLIEEEMRNRELELKLKLEKTLPAGKILESLVVNGCAHNISFMSSKVLDKDFRKEFLDVPAHVVDHLYKLYKRRPRVQKIRTQTDNPNPFKDQSLCGSLAPDALGKMLKAMEELDAPENMPEGLNPSIWERFCLVRRTKVECEQKVKVSALTLAEMQAFLLKRRNENKVAQEEIKNLTDELESLHKEKNRFQKDIMVQVLLKQGQVEVSATDLTADYTDSVLQNRSVVEDLNSTIRVSLYQQTHRCFSCASNA
;
A
#
# COMPACT_ATOMS: atom_id res chain seq x y z
N MET A 1 -24.39 -77.82 37.57
CA MET A 1 -24.77 -77.17 36.29
C MET A 1 -25.78 -78.02 35.53
N LYS A 2 -25.44 -79.19 34.98
CA LYS A 2 -26.39 -80.04 34.22
C LYS A 2 -27.72 -80.35 34.93
N LYS A 3 -27.70 -80.78 36.21
CA LYS A 3 -28.95 -81.06 36.96
C LYS A 3 -29.86 -79.86 37.18
N LEU A 4 -29.30 -78.65 37.27
CA LEU A 4 -30.07 -77.41 37.49
C LEU A 4 -30.70 -76.91 36.19
N GLU A 5 -30.00 -77.09 35.05
CA GLU A 5 -30.55 -76.85 33.71
C GLU A 5 -31.66 -77.84 33.36
N GLU A 6 -31.51 -79.10 33.76
CA GLU A 6 -32.50 -80.15 33.51
C GLU A 6 -33.78 -79.94 34.36
N GLN A 7 -33.63 -79.45 35.59
CA GLN A 7 -34.76 -78.99 36.41
C GLN A 7 -35.45 -77.75 35.84
N ARG A 8 -34.70 -76.76 35.30
CA ARG A 8 -35.29 -75.59 34.62
C ARG A 8 -36.04 -75.97 33.35
N ARG A 9 -35.51 -76.93 32.58
CA ARG A 9 -36.19 -77.46 31.38
C ARG A 9 -37.50 -78.18 31.71
N LEU A 10 -37.54 -78.93 32.81
CA LEU A 10 -38.78 -79.56 33.27
C LEU A 10 -39.82 -78.53 33.72
N ASP A 11 -39.40 -77.47 34.41
CA ASP A 11 -40.27 -76.39 34.89
C ASP A 11 -40.82 -75.51 33.74
N ASP A 12 -39.99 -75.27 32.71
CA ASP A 12 -40.41 -74.63 31.45
C ASP A 12 -41.42 -75.52 30.70
N ASP A 13 -41.24 -76.84 30.71
CA ASP A 13 -42.17 -77.81 30.11
C ASP A 13 -43.55 -77.79 30.80
N TYR A 14 -43.60 -77.63 32.14
CA TYR A 14 -44.86 -77.50 32.87
C TYR A 14 -45.53 -76.13 32.65
N ARG A 15 -44.75 -75.05 32.52
CA ARG A 15 -45.27 -73.71 32.18
C ARG A 15 -45.84 -73.66 30.77
N GLU A 16 -45.12 -74.19 29.78
CA GLU A 16 -45.57 -74.22 28.39
C GLU A 16 -46.77 -75.16 28.23
N ARG A 17 -46.79 -76.33 28.89
CA ARG A 17 -47.98 -77.20 28.92
C ARG A 17 -49.16 -76.55 29.62
N GLY A 18 -48.94 -75.86 30.74
CA GLY A 18 -49.99 -75.15 31.45
C GLY A 18 -50.57 -74.00 30.63
N LEU A 19 -49.73 -73.29 29.87
CA LEU A 19 -50.17 -72.24 28.94
C LEU A 19 -50.93 -72.83 27.75
N SER A 20 -50.49 -73.98 27.24
CA SER A 20 -51.17 -74.71 26.17
C SER A 20 -52.53 -75.26 26.62
N ASP A 21 -52.63 -75.83 27.82
CA ASP A 21 -53.86 -76.43 28.36
C ASP A 21 -54.85 -75.39 28.90
N MET A 22 -54.39 -74.22 29.34
CA MET A 22 -55.26 -73.19 29.93
C MET A 22 -55.53 -71.98 29.02
N MET A 23 -54.69 -71.71 28.01
CA MET A 23 -54.80 -70.54 27.12
C MET A 23 -54.38 -70.83 25.66
N ASP A 24 -54.43 -72.08 25.19
CA ASP A 24 -54.05 -72.49 23.82
C ASP A 24 -52.65 -71.99 23.38
N GLY A 25 -51.74 -71.74 24.33
CA GLY A 25 -50.36 -71.36 24.07
C GLY A 25 -50.11 -69.87 23.79
N VAL A 26 -51.09 -68.98 23.97
CA VAL A 26 -50.91 -67.53 23.72
C VAL A 26 -51.25 -66.71 24.97
N LEU A 27 -50.21 -66.16 25.61
CA LEU A 27 -50.32 -65.37 26.85
C LEU A 27 -50.94 -63.98 26.61
N GLU A 28 -50.73 -63.39 25.43
CA GLU A 28 -51.33 -62.12 24.99
C GLU A 28 -51.64 -62.20 23.49
N VAL A 29 -52.93 -62.17 23.13
CA VAL A 29 -53.34 -62.04 21.73
C VAL A 29 -52.91 -60.65 21.25
N LYS A 30 -51.86 -60.58 20.41
CA LYS A 30 -51.50 -59.30 19.80
C LYS A 30 -52.64 -58.91 18.86
N LYS A 31 -52.95 -57.61 18.76
CA LYS A 31 -54.05 -57.15 17.89
C LYS A 31 -53.83 -57.54 16.41
N ASP A 32 -52.57 -57.74 16.01
CA ASP A 32 -52.21 -58.27 14.69
C ASP A 32 -52.60 -59.74 14.49
N ASP A 33 -52.71 -60.53 15.55
CA ASP A 33 -53.11 -61.93 15.50
C ASP A 33 -54.63 -62.05 15.27
N ILE A 34 -55.42 -61.08 15.73
CA ILE A 34 -56.86 -60.98 15.46
C ILE A 34 -57.12 -60.87 13.96
N LEU A 35 -56.27 -60.18 13.19
CA LEU A 35 -56.39 -60.08 11.73
C LEU A 35 -56.11 -61.42 11.04
N LYS A 36 -55.24 -62.26 11.62
CA LYS A 36 -54.82 -63.56 11.09
C LYS A 36 -55.70 -64.72 11.55
N MET A 37 -56.50 -64.55 12.60
CA MET A 37 -57.44 -65.57 13.07
C MET A 37 -58.49 -65.87 12.00
N GLU A 38 -58.69 -67.15 11.71
CA GLU A 38 -59.76 -67.67 10.86
C GLU A 38 -60.48 -68.78 11.64
N ILE A 39 -61.81 -68.71 11.70
CA ILE A 39 -62.60 -69.75 12.36
C ILE A 39 -62.92 -70.79 11.29
N PRO A 40 -62.42 -72.04 11.39
CA PRO A 40 -62.69 -73.06 10.40
C PRO A 40 -64.16 -73.47 10.43
N PRO A 41 -64.78 -73.75 9.27
CA PRO A 41 -66.17 -74.19 9.22
C PRO A 41 -66.33 -75.55 9.90
N PRO A 42 -67.46 -75.80 10.59
CA PRO A 42 -67.73 -77.09 11.21
C PRO A 42 -67.75 -78.23 10.18
N GLU A 43 -67.19 -79.39 10.54
CA GLU A 43 -66.93 -80.53 9.64
C GLU A 43 -68.20 -81.08 8.93
N PHE A 44 -69.36 -80.98 9.59
CA PHE A 44 -70.66 -81.41 9.02
C PHE A 44 -71.17 -80.49 7.90
N VAL A 45 -70.71 -79.23 7.84
CA VAL A 45 -71.05 -78.27 6.76
C VAL A 45 -70.38 -78.66 5.45
N LEU A 46 -69.22 -79.33 5.52
CA LEU A 46 -68.47 -79.80 4.37
C LEU A 46 -68.95 -81.17 3.85
N THR A 47 -69.70 -81.92 4.66
CA THR A 47 -70.04 -83.34 4.42
C THR A 47 -71.53 -83.63 4.29
N LYS A 48 -72.43 -82.80 4.82
CA LYS A 48 -73.89 -83.03 4.81
C LYS A 48 -74.69 -81.81 4.31
N PRO A 49 -75.72 -81.99 3.46
CA PRO A 49 -76.62 -80.89 3.05
C PRO A 49 -77.43 -80.32 4.22
N GLU A 50 -77.75 -79.03 4.15
CA GLU A 50 -78.43 -78.22 5.19
C GLU A 50 -79.77 -78.80 5.70
N VAL A 51 -80.44 -79.60 4.85
CA VAL A 51 -81.70 -80.28 5.14
C VAL A 51 -81.54 -81.46 6.11
N GLN A 52 -80.33 -82.02 6.20
CA GLN A 52 -80.01 -83.20 7.02
C GLN A 52 -79.40 -82.84 8.38
N TRP A 53 -79.29 -81.56 8.71
CA TRP A 53 -78.71 -81.12 9.98
C TRP A 53 -79.66 -81.42 11.14
N SER A 54 -79.12 -82.06 12.18
CA SER A 54 -79.82 -82.20 13.47
C SER A 54 -80.06 -80.83 14.11
N GLU A 55 -80.98 -80.74 15.08
CA GLU A 55 -81.19 -79.48 15.83
C GLU A 55 -79.93 -79.02 16.57
N GLU A 56 -79.09 -79.96 16.99
CA GLU A 56 -77.79 -79.70 17.61
C GLU A 56 -76.78 -79.17 16.58
N GLU A 57 -76.68 -79.78 15.38
CA GLU A 57 -75.81 -79.32 14.28
C GLU A 57 -76.24 -77.91 13.79
N LYS A 58 -77.54 -77.63 13.74
CA LYS A 58 -78.09 -76.29 13.44
C LYS A 58 -77.71 -75.25 14.49
N ASN A 59 -77.66 -75.63 15.77
CA ASN A 59 -77.24 -74.72 16.85
C ASN A 59 -75.72 -74.46 16.80
N VAL A 60 -74.90 -75.49 16.53
CA VAL A 60 -73.45 -75.35 16.36
C VAL A 60 -73.10 -74.45 15.17
N TYR A 61 -73.84 -74.55 14.06
CA TYR A 61 -73.65 -73.67 12.91
C TYR A 61 -74.05 -72.21 13.20
N LYS A 62 -75.15 -71.99 13.93
CA LYS A 62 -75.54 -70.63 14.39
C LYS A 62 -74.48 -70.01 15.31
N GLU A 63 -73.87 -70.79 16.20
CA GLU A 63 -72.76 -70.33 17.03
C GLU A 63 -71.50 -70.02 16.21
N PHE A 64 -71.18 -70.86 15.23
CA PHE A 64 -70.09 -70.62 14.27
C PHE A 64 -70.29 -69.32 13.49
N GLU A 65 -71.48 -69.08 12.94
CA GLU A 65 -71.82 -67.82 12.26
C GLU A 65 -71.68 -66.62 13.19
N LYS A 66 -72.16 -66.75 14.43
CA LYS A 66 -72.08 -65.67 15.43
C LYS A 66 -70.63 -65.34 15.76
N LYS A 67 -69.78 -66.35 15.97
CA LYS A 67 -68.34 -66.17 16.23
C LYS A 67 -67.60 -65.60 15.02
N THR A 68 -67.97 -66.01 13.81
CA THR A 68 -67.38 -65.50 12.56
C THR A 68 -67.78 -64.04 12.32
N LYS A 69 -69.04 -63.70 12.57
CA LYS A 69 -69.54 -62.31 12.52
C LYS A 69 -68.82 -61.44 13.56
N SER A 70 -68.72 -61.88 14.82
CA SER A 70 -68.00 -61.11 15.84
C SER A 70 -66.52 -60.92 15.52
N LEU A 71 -65.83 -61.95 15.02
CA LEU A 71 -64.44 -61.84 14.61
C LEU A 71 -64.27 -60.87 13.43
N SER A 72 -65.18 -60.90 12.45
CA SER A 72 -65.15 -59.96 11.32
C SER A 72 -65.36 -58.50 11.76
N GLU A 73 -66.23 -58.26 12.74
CA GLU A 73 -66.45 -56.94 13.31
C GLU A 73 -65.23 -56.43 14.09
N GLU A 74 -64.53 -57.30 14.82
CA GLU A 74 -63.29 -56.96 15.51
C GLU A 74 -62.15 -56.64 14.54
N LYS A 75 -61.98 -57.43 13.47
CA LYS A 75 -61.03 -57.14 12.39
C LYS A 75 -61.31 -55.77 11.75
N GLU A 76 -62.56 -55.47 11.45
CA GLU A 76 -62.96 -54.19 10.84
C GLU A 76 -62.76 -53.00 11.79
N LYS A 77 -63.05 -53.18 13.09
CA LYS A 77 -62.76 -52.16 14.13
C LYS A 77 -61.26 -51.88 14.21
N TYR A 78 -60.43 -52.92 14.20
CA TYR A 78 -58.98 -52.78 14.28
C TYR A 78 -58.38 -52.16 13.01
N LYS A 79 -58.86 -52.57 11.83
CA LYS A 79 -58.50 -51.94 10.54
C LYS A 79 -58.81 -50.45 10.55
N LYS A 80 -60.02 -50.05 10.97
CA LYS A 80 -60.39 -48.62 11.09
C LYS A 80 -59.47 -47.87 12.04
N LEU A 81 -59.09 -48.47 13.17
CA LEU A 81 -58.15 -47.87 14.12
C LEU A 81 -56.78 -47.63 13.46
N LEU A 82 -56.21 -48.64 12.79
CA LEU A 82 -54.96 -48.51 12.04
C LEU A 82 -55.03 -47.47 10.93
N GLU A 83 -56.13 -47.41 10.16
CA GLU A 83 -56.32 -46.38 9.14
C GLU A 83 -56.37 -44.98 9.73
N THR A 84 -57.02 -44.79 10.89
CA THR A 84 -57.04 -43.49 11.57
C THR A 84 -55.67 -43.10 12.12
N GLU A 85 -54.91 -44.06 12.65
CA GLU A 85 -53.55 -43.84 13.12
C GLU A 85 -52.61 -43.49 11.96
N MET A 86 -52.69 -44.22 10.84
CA MET A 86 -51.93 -43.93 9.63
C MET A 86 -52.23 -42.52 9.11
N LYS A 87 -53.52 -42.13 9.02
CA LYS A 87 -53.91 -40.77 8.61
C LYS A 87 -53.38 -39.72 9.58
N LYS A 88 -53.41 -39.98 10.88
CA LYS A 88 -52.89 -39.08 11.92
C LYS A 88 -51.37 -38.92 11.81
N LEU A 89 -50.63 -40.01 11.60
CA LEU A 89 -49.18 -39.99 11.41
C LEU A 89 -48.81 -39.25 10.12
N MET A 90 -49.47 -39.52 9.00
CA MET A 90 -49.24 -38.80 7.74
C MET A 90 -49.49 -37.29 7.88
N ALA A 91 -50.58 -36.89 8.55
CA ALA A 91 -50.85 -35.49 8.84
C ALA A 91 -49.76 -34.88 9.72
N SER A 92 -49.34 -35.58 10.78
CA SER A 92 -48.26 -35.12 11.65
C SER A 92 -46.91 -34.96 10.93
N THR A 93 -46.56 -35.89 10.02
CA THR A 93 -45.33 -35.78 9.22
C THR A 93 -45.39 -34.61 8.26
N ARG A 94 -46.53 -34.39 7.60
CA ARG A 94 -46.72 -33.24 6.72
C ARG A 94 -46.59 -31.93 7.49
N ASP A 95 -47.31 -31.78 8.61
CA ASP A 95 -47.26 -30.58 9.43
C ASP A 95 -45.85 -30.31 9.99
N ALA A 96 -45.08 -31.37 10.33
CA ALA A 96 -43.69 -31.24 10.75
C ALA A 96 -42.76 -30.79 9.61
N THR A 97 -42.99 -31.29 8.39
CA THR A 97 -42.24 -30.90 7.18
C THR A 97 -42.51 -29.45 6.84
N GLU A 98 -43.79 -29.03 6.82
CA GLU A 98 -44.18 -27.65 6.55
C GLU A 98 -43.55 -26.67 7.56
N LYS A 99 -43.58 -27.00 8.86
CA LYS A 99 -42.90 -26.19 9.90
C LYS A 99 -41.39 -26.10 9.73
N PHE A 100 -40.76 -27.19 9.31
CA PHE A 100 -39.33 -27.21 9.02
C PHE A 100 -39.00 -26.31 7.82
N ASP A 101 -39.75 -26.43 6.73
CA ASP A 101 -39.55 -25.64 5.51
C ASP A 101 -39.79 -24.14 5.75
N GLU A 102 -40.82 -23.80 6.54
CA GLU A 102 -41.05 -22.41 6.97
C GLU A 102 -39.87 -21.86 7.79
N THR A 103 -39.33 -22.65 8.70
CA THR A 103 -38.18 -22.26 9.53
C THR A 103 -36.93 -22.09 8.68
N LEU A 104 -36.69 -23.02 7.74
CA LEU A 104 -35.58 -22.96 6.80
C LEU A 104 -35.68 -21.73 5.89
N THR A 105 -36.89 -21.40 5.42
CA THR A 105 -37.13 -20.22 4.59
C THR A 105 -36.82 -18.94 5.35
N LYS A 106 -37.30 -18.80 6.60
CA LYS A 106 -36.98 -17.66 7.47
C LYS A 106 -35.48 -17.55 7.75
N LEU A 107 -34.80 -18.68 7.96
CA LEU A 107 -33.34 -18.70 8.13
C LEU A 107 -32.62 -18.22 6.86
N PHE A 108 -33.07 -18.64 5.69
CA PHE A 108 -32.49 -18.23 4.41
C PHE A 108 -32.68 -16.73 4.13
N GLU A 109 -33.84 -16.18 4.49
CA GLU A 109 -34.08 -14.74 4.46
C GLU A 109 -33.13 -13.98 5.39
N LYS A 110 -32.97 -14.46 6.64
CA LYS A 110 -32.02 -13.86 7.59
C LYS A 110 -30.59 -13.85 7.04
N VAL A 111 -30.11 -14.97 6.49
CA VAL A 111 -28.77 -15.07 5.90
C VAL A 111 -28.60 -14.09 4.73
N LYS A 112 -29.63 -13.92 3.88
CA LYS A 112 -29.60 -12.92 2.80
C LYS A 112 -29.50 -11.49 3.34
N CYS A 113 -30.26 -11.16 4.39
CA CYS A 113 -30.20 -9.86 5.03
C CYS A 113 -28.82 -9.59 5.64
N GLU A 114 -28.27 -10.55 6.39
CA GLU A 114 -26.92 -10.44 6.97
C GLU A 114 -25.86 -10.31 5.87
N MET A 115 -25.94 -11.10 4.80
CA MET A 115 -25.04 -10.98 3.65
C MET A 115 -25.10 -9.58 3.02
N ALA A 116 -26.30 -9.00 2.86
CA ALA A 116 -26.45 -7.65 2.33
C ALA A 116 -25.88 -6.59 3.28
N ILE A 117 -26.09 -6.74 4.59
CA ILE A 117 -25.49 -5.85 5.60
C ILE A 117 -23.96 -5.91 5.52
N TYR A 118 -23.37 -7.10 5.54
CA TYR A 118 -21.92 -7.26 5.45
C TYR A 118 -21.33 -6.73 4.15
N GLN A 119 -22.06 -6.83 3.03
CA GLN A 119 -21.65 -6.23 1.78
C GLN A 119 -21.57 -4.70 1.89
N GLU A 120 -22.61 -4.06 2.45
CA GLU A 120 -22.63 -2.61 2.65
C GLU A 120 -21.59 -2.15 3.67
N GLU A 121 -21.39 -2.88 4.78
CA GLU A 121 -20.34 -2.59 5.76
C GLU A 121 -18.93 -2.65 5.14
N LEU A 122 -18.69 -3.65 4.29
CA LEU A 122 -17.44 -3.76 3.56
C LEU A 122 -17.25 -2.58 2.59
N LYS A 123 -18.29 -2.20 1.83
CA LYS A 123 -18.25 -1.00 0.96
C LYS A 123 -17.93 0.26 1.75
N ILE A 124 -18.60 0.46 2.90
CA ILE A 124 -18.36 1.61 3.78
C ILE A 124 -16.89 1.63 4.23
N THR A 125 -16.34 0.48 4.63
CA THR A 125 -14.94 0.40 5.07
C THR A 125 -13.98 0.73 3.94
N TYR A 126 -14.21 0.23 2.73
CA TYR A 126 -13.40 0.58 1.56
C TYR A 126 -13.52 2.07 1.19
N LEU A 127 -14.71 2.66 1.26
CA LEU A 127 -14.90 4.09 1.01
C LEU A 127 -14.18 4.95 2.04
N VAL A 128 -14.25 4.59 3.32
CA VAL A 128 -13.49 5.26 4.39
C VAL A 128 -12.00 5.19 4.12
N TYR A 129 -11.47 4.00 3.79
CA TYR A 129 -10.07 3.83 3.43
C TYR A 129 -9.68 4.67 2.20
N SER A 130 -10.53 4.70 1.19
CA SER A 130 -10.31 5.52 -0.01
C SER A 130 -10.25 7.02 0.31
N VAL A 131 -11.13 7.51 1.17
CA VAL A 131 -11.13 8.93 1.60
C VAL A 131 -9.85 9.26 2.37
N LEU A 132 -9.38 8.36 3.23
CA LEU A 132 -8.13 8.53 3.98
C LEU A 132 -6.92 8.63 3.04
N ILE A 133 -6.83 7.75 2.04
CA ILE A 133 -5.76 7.84 1.02
C ILE A 133 -5.84 9.17 0.27
N GLU A 134 -7.03 9.60 -0.18
CA GLU A 134 -7.17 10.89 -0.86
C GLU A 134 -6.78 12.07 0.04
N GLU A 135 -7.05 12.00 1.34
CA GLU A 135 -6.61 12.99 2.32
C GLU A 135 -5.09 13.00 2.50
N GLU A 136 -4.46 11.84 2.62
CA GLU A 136 -3.00 11.72 2.68
C GLU A 136 -2.34 12.32 1.44
N MET A 137 -2.83 11.98 0.24
CA MET A 137 -2.35 12.52 -1.02
C MET A 137 -2.53 14.04 -1.10
N ARG A 138 -3.67 14.57 -0.62
CA ARG A 138 -3.93 16.03 -0.55
C ARG A 138 -2.97 16.73 0.42
N ASN A 139 -2.70 16.14 1.58
CA ASN A 139 -1.78 16.70 2.57
C ASN A 139 -0.36 16.74 2.01
N ARG A 140 0.10 15.66 1.39
CA ARG A 140 1.40 15.61 0.72
C ARG A 140 1.52 16.64 -0.41
N GLU A 141 0.46 16.80 -1.21
CA GLU A 141 0.40 17.81 -2.27
C GLU A 141 0.55 19.24 -1.69
N LEU A 142 -0.13 19.54 -0.59
CA LEU A 142 -0.04 20.82 0.11
C LEU A 142 1.37 21.07 0.65
N GLU A 143 1.98 20.09 1.30
CA GLU A 143 3.34 20.19 1.83
C GLU A 143 4.37 20.50 0.74
N LEU A 144 4.29 19.80 -0.40
CA LEU A 144 5.18 20.04 -1.53
C LEU A 144 4.98 21.43 -2.12
N LYS A 145 3.73 21.89 -2.27
CA LYS A 145 3.43 23.27 -2.71
C LYS A 145 4.01 24.32 -1.76
N LEU A 146 3.89 24.12 -0.45
CA LEU A 146 4.46 25.02 0.55
C LEU A 146 5.99 25.04 0.51
N LYS A 147 6.64 23.89 0.30
CA LYS A 147 8.11 23.82 0.10
C LYS A 147 8.54 24.55 -1.17
N LEU A 148 7.77 24.40 -2.26
CA LEU A 148 8.04 25.07 -3.53
C LEU A 148 7.89 26.60 -3.42
N GLU A 149 6.85 27.07 -2.74
CA GLU A 149 6.62 28.51 -2.52
C GLU A 149 7.76 29.15 -1.71
N LYS A 150 8.28 28.44 -0.70
CA LYS A 150 9.42 28.90 0.11
C LYS A 150 10.75 28.97 -0.65
N THR A 151 10.95 28.09 -1.64
CA THR A 151 12.20 27.99 -2.41
C THR A 151 12.22 28.93 -3.63
N LEU A 152 11.05 29.26 -4.19
CA LEU A 152 10.89 30.18 -5.33
C LEU A 152 11.57 31.56 -5.21
N PRO A 153 11.47 32.29 -4.08
CA PRO A 153 12.09 33.62 -3.96
C PRO A 153 13.62 33.57 -3.91
N ALA A 154 14.22 32.46 -3.46
CA ALA A 154 15.68 32.31 -3.44
C ALA A 154 16.29 32.28 -4.85
N GLY A 155 15.56 31.74 -5.84
CA GLY A 155 16.03 31.63 -7.22
C GLY A 155 15.99 32.94 -8.03
N LYS A 156 15.03 33.84 -7.73
CA LYS A 156 14.79 35.06 -8.54
C LYS A 156 15.72 36.24 -8.21
N ILE A 157 16.34 36.27 -7.03
CA ILE A 157 17.13 37.41 -6.55
C ILE A 157 18.47 37.57 -7.31
N LEU A 158 18.98 36.51 -7.95
CA LEU A 158 20.29 36.55 -8.60
C LEU A 158 20.25 37.12 -10.04
N GLU A 159 19.16 36.92 -10.77
CA GLU A 159 19.06 37.31 -12.17
C GLU A 159 19.16 38.85 -12.35
N SER A 160 18.69 39.61 -11.37
CA SER A 160 18.81 41.08 -11.35
C SER A 160 20.20 41.60 -10.96
N LEU A 161 21.00 40.83 -10.19
CA LEU A 161 22.31 41.25 -9.70
C LEU A 161 23.45 40.98 -10.70
N VAL A 162 23.31 39.92 -11.52
CA VAL A 162 24.35 39.52 -12.49
C VAL A 162 24.54 40.55 -13.61
N VAL A 163 23.50 41.30 -13.98
CA VAL A 163 23.54 42.33 -15.02
C VAL A 163 24.41 43.54 -14.62
N ASN A 164 24.52 43.84 -13.33
CA ASN A 164 25.22 45.04 -12.84
C ASN A 164 26.73 44.83 -12.55
N GLY A 165 27.21 43.58 -12.57
CA GLY A 165 28.60 43.25 -12.18
C GLY A 165 29.67 43.39 -13.29
N CYS A 166 29.28 43.63 -14.55
CA CYS A 166 30.22 43.59 -15.69
C CYS A 166 30.99 44.92 -15.95
N ALA A 167 30.82 45.96 -15.12
CA ALA A 167 31.28 47.31 -15.44
C ALA A 167 32.64 47.75 -14.83
N HIS A 168 33.47 46.86 -14.27
CA HIS A 168 34.74 47.25 -13.65
C HIS A 168 35.96 46.55 -14.29
N ASN A 169 36.39 47.03 -15.46
CA ASN A 169 37.64 46.58 -16.10
C ASN A 169 38.58 47.73 -16.56
N ILE A 170 38.31 48.98 -16.16
CA ILE A 170 38.99 50.16 -16.76
C ILE A 170 40.25 50.62 -15.99
N SER A 171 40.51 50.15 -14.76
CA SER A 171 41.59 50.73 -13.92
C SER A 171 43.00 50.17 -14.19
N PHE A 172 43.13 48.91 -14.64
CA PHE A 172 44.43 48.22 -14.78
C PHE A 172 45.38 48.85 -15.83
N MET A 173 44.82 49.52 -16.83
CA MET A 173 45.59 50.12 -17.93
C MET A 173 46.38 51.37 -17.51
N SER A 174 45.96 52.08 -16.46
CA SER A 174 46.54 53.37 -16.06
C SER A 174 47.97 53.28 -15.51
N SER A 175 48.28 52.27 -14.66
CA SER A 175 49.61 52.15 -14.03
C SER A 175 50.74 51.81 -15.02
N LYS A 176 50.46 50.97 -16.03
CA LYS A 176 51.45 50.61 -17.07
C LYS A 176 51.75 51.76 -18.03
N VAL A 177 50.80 52.67 -18.22
CA VAL A 177 50.96 53.87 -19.06
C VAL A 177 51.91 54.85 -18.38
N LEU A 178 51.71 55.13 -17.08
CA LEU A 178 52.60 56.01 -16.30
C LEU A 178 54.06 55.53 -16.28
N ASP A 179 54.29 54.22 -16.32
CA ASP A 179 55.65 53.67 -16.37
C ASP A 179 56.35 53.87 -17.73
N LYS A 180 55.57 53.87 -18.82
CA LYS A 180 56.06 54.12 -20.19
C LYS A 180 56.28 55.62 -20.43
N ASP A 181 55.46 56.46 -19.82
CA ASP A 181 55.50 57.90 -20.01
C ASP A 181 56.52 58.61 -19.12
N PHE A 182 57.06 57.95 -18.09
CA PHE A 182 58.10 58.52 -17.20
C PHE A 182 59.25 59.20 -17.98
N ARG A 183 59.80 58.54 -19.02
CA ARG A 183 60.92 59.12 -19.79
C ARG A 183 60.51 60.36 -20.60
N LYS A 184 59.22 60.50 -20.95
CA LYS A 184 58.68 61.66 -21.67
C LYS A 184 58.55 62.89 -20.79
N GLU A 185 58.44 62.70 -19.46
CA GLU A 185 58.30 63.80 -18.49
C GLU A 185 59.65 64.45 -18.09
N PHE A 186 60.78 63.88 -18.53
CA PHE A 186 62.14 64.37 -18.22
C PHE A 186 63.02 64.52 -19.47
N LEU A 187 62.42 64.86 -20.62
CA LEU A 187 63.17 65.09 -21.88
C LEU A 187 64.16 66.26 -21.80
N ASP A 188 63.94 67.17 -20.86
CA ASP A 188 64.76 68.35 -20.52
C ASP A 188 65.97 68.01 -19.61
N VAL A 189 66.14 66.74 -19.22
CA VAL A 189 67.18 66.29 -18.29
C VAL A 189 68.18 65.36 -19.01
N PRO A 190 69.50 65.43 -18.72
CA PRO A 190 70.49 64.55 -19.34
C PRO A 190 70.16 63.05 -19.13
N ALA A 191 70.34 62.24 -20.18
CA ALA A 191 69.91 60.84 -20.20
C ALA A 191 70.46 59.99 -19.03
N HIS A 192 71.73 60.19 -18.64
CA HIS A 192 72.35 59.47 -17.53
C HIS A 192 71.70 59.78 -16.17
N VAL A 193 71.24 61.01 -15.98
CA VAL A 193 70.48 61.45 -14.79
C VAL A 193 69.07 60.86 -14.81
N VAL A 194 68.42 60.84 -15.98
CA VAL A 194 67.09 60.21 -16.16
C VAL A 194 67.13 58.71 -15.84
N ASP A 195 68.19 58.00 -16.24
CA ASP A 195 68.37 56.57 -15.91
C ASP A 195 68.60 56.34 -14.41
N HIS A 196 69.32 57.25 -13.75
CA HIS A 196 69.49 57.22 -12.29
C HIS A 196 68.16 57.48 -11.56
N LEU A 197 67.40 58.49 -11.99
CA LEU A 197 66.05 58.78 -11.48
C LEU A 197 65.08 57.61 -11.73
N TYR A 198 65.15 56.94 -12.88
CA TYR A 198 64.30 55.78 -13.17
C TYR A 198 64.56 54.60 -12.20
N LYS A 199 65.82 54.38 -11.77
CA LYS A 199 66.14 53.40 -10.72
C LYS A 199 65.47 53.77 -9.39
N LEU A 200 65.48 55.05 -9.02
CA LEU A 200 64.80 55.56 -7.83
C LEU A 200 63.26 55.51 -7.96
N TYR A 201 62.72 55.68 -9.17
CA TYR A 201 61.30 55.58 -9.49
C TYR A 201 60.75 54.16 -9.34
N LYS A 202 61.59 53.13 -9.58
CA LYS A 202 61.26 51.72 -9.38
C LYS A 202 61.40 51.26 -7.93
N ARG A 203 62.16 51.99 -7.10
CA ARG A 203 62.31 51.68 -5.67
C ARG A 203 60.97 51.84 -4.94
N ARG A 204 60.68 50.94 -4.00
CA ARG A 204 59.48 50.96 -3.15
C ARG A 204 59.89 50.92 -1.68
N PRO A 205 59.16 51.59 -0.77
CA PRO A 205 59.38 51.44 0.67
C PRO A 205 59.18 49.98 1.10
N ARG A 206 60.07 49.46 1.95
CA ARG A 206 59.93 48.14 2.56
C ARG A 206 59.05 48.27 3.81
N VAL A 207 57.74 48.29 3.64
CA VAL A 207 56.82 48.26 4.80
C VAL A 207 56.93 46.89 5.45
N GLN A 208 57.42 46.82 6.69
CA GLN A 208 57.59 45.58 7.43
C GLN A 208 56.22 44.89 7.60
N LYS A 209 56.14 43.60 7.27
CA LYS A 209 54.93 42.78 7.49
C LYS A 209 54.65 42.71 9.00
N ILE A 210 53.61 43.38 9.47
CA ILE A 210 53.07 43.15 10.81
C ILE A 210 52.54 41.72 10.82
N ARG A 211 53.14 40.87 11.66
CA ARG A 211 52.74 39.49 11.93
C ARG A 211 51.33 39.49 12.54
N THR A 212 50.35 38.98 11.81
CA THR A 212 49.01 38.72 12.34
C THR A 212 49.12 37.65 13.43
N GLN A 213 48.92 38.06 14.68
CA GLN A 213 48.64 37.13 15.76
C GLN A 213 47.28 36.51 15.52
N THR A 214 47.22 35.19 15.68
CA THR A 214 46.03 34.36 15.57
C THR A 214 45.12 34.66 16.75
N ASP A 215 44.08 35.46 16.54
CA ASP A 215 42.98 35.59 17.50
C ASP A 215 41.69 34.93 16.96
N ASN A 216 41.09 34.18 17.89
CA ASN A 216 39.98 33.26 17.81
C ASN A 216 38.77 33.73 16.97
N PRO A 217 38.15 32.89 16.10
CA PRO A 217 36.95 33.27 15.38
C PRO A 217 35.69 33.05 16.24
N ASN A 218 35.13 34.15 16.75
CA ASN A 218 33.80 34.16 17.35
C ASN A 218 32.74 34.26 16.22
N PRO A 219 31.75 33.33 16.09
CA PRO A 219 30.87 33.25 14.93
C PRO A 219 29.74 34.29 14.85
N PHE A 220 29.60 35.19 15.85
CA PHE A 220 28.42 36.06 16.01
C PHE A 220 28.70 37.56 16.01
N LYS A 221 29.90 38.01 15.61
CA LYS A 221 30.13 39.45 15.44
C LYS A 221 29.74 39.84 14.02
N ASP A 222 28.57 40.45 13.91
CA ASP A 222 28.07 41.11 12.69
C ASP A 222 29.23 41.75 11.94
N GLN A 223 29.41 41.25 10.73
CA GLN A 223 30.44 41.67 9.80
C GLN A 223 30.03 43.06 9.27
N SER A 224 30.28 44.05 10.13
CA SER A 224 30.30 45.47 9.84
C SER A 224 31.19 45.68 8.62
N LEU A 225 30.54 45.72 7.45
CA LEU A 225 30.68 46.73 6.42
C LEU A 225 32.03 47.46 6.46
N CYS A 226 32.87 47.17 5.48
CA CYS A 226 33.73 48.15 4.80
C CYS A 226 34.38 49.22 5.70
N GLY A 227 35.67 49.07 6.05
CA GLY A 227 36.53 50.27 6.11
C GLY A 227 37.64 50.42 7.15
N SER A 228 37.92 49.51 8.09
CA SER A 228 38.81 49.89 9.21
C SER A 228 40.29 49.47 9.15
N LEU A 229 40.71 48.55 8.25
CA LEU A 229 42.13 48.11 8.17
C LEU A 229 42.92 48.72 7.00
N ALA A 230 42.25 49.20 5.95
CA ALA A 230 42.89 49.79 4.78
C ALA A 230 43.42 51.24 4.93
N PRO A 231 42.80 52.14 5.73
CA PRO A 231 43.25 53.54 5.81
C PRO A 231 44.67 53.68 6.37
N ASP A 232 45.01 52.84 7.35
CA ASP A 232 46.29 52.87 8.06
C ASP A 232 47.46 52.38 7.18
N ALA A 233 47.21 51.44 6.26
CA ALA A 233 48.24 50.91 5.36
C ALA A 233 48.62 51.89 4.24
N LEU A 234 47.64 52.61 3.66
CA LEU A 234 47.90 53.65 2.65
C LEU A 234 48.64 54.83 3.29
N GLY A 235 48.20 55.27 4.48
CA GLY A 235 48.85 56.35 5.23
C GLY A 235 50.31 56.02 5.58
N LYS A 236 50.57 54.81 6.07
CA LYS A 236 51.94 54.31 6.35
C LYS A 236 52.82 54.26 5.10
N MET A 237 52.26 53.87 3.96
CA MET A 237 53.00 53.82 2.69
C MET A 237 53.33 55.22 2.15
N LEU A 238 52.39 56.16 2.22
CA LEU A 238 52.62 57.55 1.81
C LEU A 238 53.67 58.23 2.69
N LYS A 239 53.61 58.00 4.00
CA LYS A 239 54.63 58.50 4.95
C LYS A 239 56.03 57.94 4.66
N ALA A 240 56.14 56.64 4.35
CA ALA A 240 57.41 56.04 3.97
C ALA A 240 57.90 56.50 2.57
N MET A 241 57.01 57.01 1.72
CA MET A 241 57.40 57.67 0.46
C MET A 241 57.94 59.08 0.71
N GLU A 242 57.34 59.84 1.63
CA GLU A 242 57.85 61.15 2.06
C GLU A 242 59.29 61.05 2.59
N GLU A 243 59.60 60.02 3.38
CA GLU A 243 60.96 59.73 3.87
C GLU A 243 61.95 59.43 2.72
N LEU A 244 61.50 58.79 1.64
CA LEU A 244 62.33 58.52 0.46
C LEU A 244 62.46 59.71 -0.50
N ASP A 245 61.49 60.63 -0.47
CA ASP A 245 61.48 61.89 -1.25
C ASP A 245 62.25 63.01 -0.53
N ALA A 246 62.68 62.78 0.71
CA ALA A 246 63.39 63.76 1.54
C ALA A 246 64.65 64.30 0.82
N PRO A 247 64.96 65.60 0.95
CA PRO A 247 66.02 66.27 0.19
C PRO A 247 67.41 65.65 0.41
N GLU A 248 67.62 64.94 1.52
CA GLU A 248 68.84 64.20 1.83
C GLU A 248 69.09 63.02 0.88
N ASN A 249 68.05 62.54 0.19
CA ASN A 249 68.13 61.44 -0.77
C ASN A 249 68.28 61.92 -2.23
N MET A 250 68.38 63.23 -2.45
CA MET A 250 68.54 63.81 -3.78
C MET A 250 69.96 63.54 -4.32
N PRO A 251 70.12 63.13 -5.58
CA PRO A 251 71.45 62.96 -6.19
C PRO A 251 72.27 64.25 -6.19
N GLU A 252 73.56 64.14 -5.87
CA GLU A 252 74.49 65.27 -5.85
C GLU A 252 74.54 65.97 -7.22
N GLY A 253 74.33 67.29 -7.23
CA GLY A 253 74.33 68.11 -8.45
C GLY A 253 73.00 68.19 -9.21
N LEU A 254 71.92 67.58 -8.71
CA LEU A 254 70.58 67.71 -9.32
C LEU A 254 69.91 69.03 -8.91
N ASN A 255 69.20 69.67 -9.85
CA ASN A 255 68.41 70.87 -9.56
C ASN A 255 67.21 70.51 -8.66
N PRO A 256 67.00 71.23 -7.54
CA PRO A 256 65.86 71.01 -6.64
C PRO A 256 64.49 70.96 -7.34
N SER A 257 64.26 71.79 -8.37
CA SER A 257 62.99 71.80 -9.12
C SER A 257 62.75 70.52 -9.92
N ILE A 258 63.83 69.87 -10.40
CA ILE A 258 63.74 68.58 -11.11
C ILE A 258 63.44 67.45 -10.10
N TRP A 259 64.00 67.54 -8.89
CA TRP A 259 63.73 66.60 -7.80
C TRP A 259 62.28 66.68 -7.32
N GLU A 260 61.73 67.88 -7.12
CA GLU A 260 60.32 68.06 -6.75
C GLU A 260 59.37 67.46 -7.80
N ARG A 261 59.65 67.69 -9.09
CA ARG A 261 58.88 67.10 -10.20
C ARG A 261 58.98 65.57 -10.20
N PHE A 262 60.17 65.03 -9.96
CA PHE A 262 60.39 63.59 -9.81
C PHE A 262 59.59 62.98 -8.65
N CYS A 263 59.62 63.61 -7.48
CA CYS A 263 58.86 63.17 -6.30
C CYS A 263 57.35 63.18 -6.58
N LEU A 264 56.83 64.20 -7.26
CA LEU A 264 55.42 64.27 -7.66
C LEU A 264 55.02 63.09 -8.56
N VAL A 265 55.77 62.86 -9.65
CA VAL A 265 55.53 61.77 -10.61
C VAL A 265 55.61 60.40 -9.92
N ARG A 266 56.57 60.24 -9.01
CA ARG A 266 56.76 59.03 -8.22
C ARG A 266 55.57 58.78 -7.27
N ARG A 267 55.08 59.81 -6.57
CA ARG A 267 53.89 59.73 -5.69
C ARG A 267 52.62 59.39 -6.47
N THR A 268 52.36 60.10 -7.57
CA THR A 268 51.19 59.84 -8.43
C THR A 268 51.16 58.39 -8.91
N LYS A 269 52.32 57.84 -9.31
CA LYS A 269 52.40 56.44 -9.72
C LYS A 269 52.11 55.47 -8.56
N VAL A 270 52.68 55.72 -7.37
CA VAL A 270 52.45 54.87 -6.19
C VAL A 270 50.99 54.90 -5.75
N GLU A 271 50.34 56.06 -5.78
CA GLU A 271 48.91 56.20 -5.52
C GLU A 271 48.07 55.44 -6.57
N CYS A 272 48.39 55.56 -7.85
CA CYS A 272 47.73 54.80 -8.91
C CYS A 272 47.91 53.29 -8.74
N GLU A 273 49.13 52.82 -8.44
CA GLU A 273 49.39 51.40 -8.15
C GLU A 273 48.59 50.90 -6.94
N GLN A 274 48.48 51.71 -5.88
CA GLN A 274 47.69 51.35 -4.71
C GLN A 274 46.19 51.36 -4.99
N LYS A 275 45.68 52.34 -5.74
CA LYS A 275 44.28 52.36 -6.21
C LYS A 275 43.97 51.10 -7.02
N VAL A 276 44.84 50.72 -7.96
CA VAL A 276 44.69 49.46 -8.74
C VAL A 276 44.68 48.24 -7.82
N LYS A 277 45.57 48.17 -6.81
CA LYS A 277 45.60 47.06 -5.83
C LYS A 277 44.30 46.97 -5.02
N VAL A 278 43.83 48.10 -4.47
CA VAL A 278 42.57 48.14 -3.71
C VAL A 278 41.39 47.75 -4.59
N SER A 279 41.29 48.32 -5.80
CA SER A 279 40.25 47.95 -6.76
C SER A 279 40.31 46.47 -7.14
N ALA A 280 41.51 45.89 -7.29
CA ALA A 280 41.66 44.46 -7.58
C ALA A 280 41.21 43.57 -6.41
N LEU A 281 41.50 43.95 -5.17
CA LEU A 281 41.02 43.25 -3.98
C LEU A 281 39.49 43.33 -3.87
N THR A 282 38.90 44.51 -4.01
CA THR A 282 37.44 44.69 -4.00
C THR A 282 36.78 43.89 -5.12
N LEU A 283 37.36 43.87 -6.33
CA LEU A 283 36.87 43.06 -7.44
C LEU A 283 36.91 41.56 -7.10
N ALA A 284 38.00 41.08 -6.50
CA ALA A 284 38.13 39.67 -6.09
C ALA A 284 37.07 39.28 -5.04
N GLU A 285 36.81 40.15 -4.06
CA GLU A 285 35.75 39.95 -3.06
C GLU A 285 34.35 39.93 -3.71
N MET A 286 34.07 40.87 -4.62
CA MET A 286 32.81 40.90 -5.36
C MET A 286 32.63 39.65 -6.23
N GLN A 287 33.68 39.19 -6.90
CA GLN A 287 33.65 37.96 -7.71
C GLN A 287 33.40 36.72 -6.84
N ALA A 288 34.04 36.62 -5.67
CA ALA A 288 33.81 35.54 -4.73
C ALA A 288 32.36 35.52 -4.21
N PHE A 289 31.81 36.69 -3.89
CA PHE A 289 30.41 36.84 -3.48
C PHE A 289 29.44 36.43 -4.60
N LEU A 290 29.67 36.89 -5.84
CA LEU A 290 28.87 36.51 -7.00
C LEU A 290 28.92 35.01 -7.27
N LEU A 291 30.10 34.39 -7.14
CA LEU A 291 30.24 32.93 -7.29
C LEU A 291 29.44 32.18 -6.23
N LYS A 292 29.52 32.61 -4.96
CA LYS A 292 28.74 32.04 -3.85
C LYS A 292 27.24 32.12 -4.14
N ARG A 293 26.72 33.30 -4.50
CA ARG A 293 25.31 33.50 -4.84
C ARG A 293 24.88 32.66 -6.05
N ARG A 294 25.75 32.50 -7.06
CA ARG A 294 25.50 31.63 -8.23
C ARG A 294 25.36 30.17 -7.85
N ASN A 295 26.20 29.68 -6.95
CA ASN A 295 26.10 28.31 -6.46
C ASN A 295 24.82 28.11 -5.64
N GLU A 296 24.48 29.03 -4.74
CA GLU A 296 23.22 28.98 -3.98
C GLU A 296 21.97 28.99 -4.89
N ASN A 297 21.97 29.82 -5.95
CA ASN A 297 20.87 29.82 -6.93
C ASN A 297 20.78 28.49 -7.70
N LYS A 298 21.91 27.91 -8.13
CA LYS A 298 21.91 26.59 -8.78
C LYS A 298 21.29 25.51 -7.88
N VAL A 299 21.65 25.51 -6.59
CA VAL A 299 21.07 24.59 -5.60
C VAL A 299 19.56 24.81 -5.46
N ALA A 300 19.12 26.08 -5.34
CA ALA A 300 17.69 26.39 -5.26
C ALA A 300 16.92 25.99 -6.53
N GLN A 301 17.50 26.17 -7.73
CA GLN A 301 16.91 25.76 -9.00
C GLN A 301 16.77 24.23 -9.09
N GLU A 302 17.78 23.49 -8.65
CA GLU A 302 17.74 22.02 -8.60
C GLU A 302 16.67 21.53 -7.60
N GLU A 303 16.57 22.16 -6.44
CA GLU A 303 15.52 21.87 -5.46
C GLU A 303 14.11 22.16 -6.00
N ILE A 304 13.90 23.31 -6.64
CA ILE A 304 12.64 23.66 -7.30
C ILE A 304 12.25 22.61 -8.34
N LYS A 305 13.22 22.16 -9.16
CA LYS A 305 12.99 21.13 -10.16
C LYS A 305 12.57 19.81 -9.50
N ASN A 306 13.31 19.35 -8.49
CA ASN A 306 13.01 18.11 -7.78
C ASN A 306 11.61 18.14 -7.14
N LEU A 307 11.24 19.25 -6.51
CA LEU A 307 9.90 19.43 -5.92
C LEU A 307 8.79 19.44 -6.98
N THR A 308 9.07 20.00 -8.15
CA THR A 308 8.12 20.02 -9.28
C THR A 308 7.91 18.61 -9.84
N ASP A 309 9.00 17.87 -10.05
CA ASP A 309 8.96 16.49 -10.52
C ASP A 309 8.21 15.57 -9.53
N GLU A 310 8.40 15.77 -8.21
CA GLU A 310 7.67 15.05 -7.16
C GLU A 310 6.16 15.36 -7.18
N LEU A 311 5.79 16.65 -7.35
CA LEU A 311 4.38 17.06 -7.50
C LEU A 311 3.73 16.41 -8.72
N GLU A 312 4.41 16.39 -9.86
CA GLU A 312 3.89 15.74 -11.07
C GLU A 312 3.70 14.23 -10.88
N SER A 313 4.63 13.56 -10.19
CA SER A 313 4.51 12.15 -9.85
C SER A 313 3.29 11.89 -8.95
N LEU A 314 3.12 12.72 -7.92
CA LEU A 314 1.99 12.64 -6.99
C LEU A 314 0.65 12.86 -7.72
N HIS A 315 0.59 13.82 -8.66
CA HIS A 315 -0.60 14.03 -9.50
C HIS A 315 -0.92 12.82 -10.37
N LYS A 316 0.09 12.16 -10.94
CA LYS A 316 -0.11 10.91 -11.70
C LYS A 316 -0.64 9.79 -10.81
N GLU A 317 -0.11 9.65 -9.60
CA GLU A 317 -0.57 8.67 -8.62
C GLU A 317 -2.02 8.92 -8.20
N LYS A 318 -2.35 10.16 -7.82
CA LYS A 318 -3.72 10.59 -7.51
C LYS A 318 -4.69 10.32 -8.67
N ASN A 319 -4.29 10.64 -9.90
CA ASN A 319 -5.11 10.39 -11.09
C ASN A 319 -5.31 8.89 -11.36
N ARG A 320 -4.33 8.03 -11.07
CA ARG A 320 -4.50 6.57 -11.17
C ARG A 320 -5.50 6.09 -10.13
N PHE A 321 -5.31 6.50 -8.88
CA PHE A 321 -6.17 6.15 -7.77
C PHE A 321 -7.63 6.56 -8.02
N GLN A 322 -7.87 7.78 -8.50
CA GLN A 322 -9.23 8.28 -8.79
C GLN A 322 -9.92 7.56 -9.95
N LYS A 323 -9.16 6.91 -10.82
CA LYS A 323 -9.69 6.10 -11.92
C LYS A 323 -9.85 4.62 -11.54
N ASP A 324 -9.23 4.20 -10.44
CA ASP A 324 -9.30 2.85 -9.93
C ASP A 324 -10.52 2.71 -9.03
N ILE A 325 -11.65 2.41 -9.65
CA ILE A 325 -12.95 2.34 -8.97
C ILE A 325 -13.12 0.95 -8.38
N MET A 326 -13.42 0.90 -7.07
CA MET A 326 -13.78 -0.34 -6.40
C MET A 326 -15.08 -0.90 -6.97
N VAL A 327 -15.05 -2.17 -7.39
CA VAL A 327 -16.22 -2.93 -7.82
C VAL A 327 -16.33 -4.18 -6.95
N GLN A 328 -17.40 -4.27 -6.18
CA GLN A 328 -17.71 -5.47 -5.40
C GLN A 328 -18.50 -6.46 -6.24
N VAL A 329 -18.02 -7.70 -6.34
CA VAL A 329 -18.66 -8.78 -7.10
C VAL A 329 -19.03 -9.91 -6.15
N LEU A 330 -20.28 -10.37 -6.22
CA LEU A 330 -20.73 -11.54 -5.47
C LEU A 330 -20.55 -12.81 -6.30
N LEU A 331 -19.68 -13.71 -5.82
CA LEU A 331 -19.41 -14.99 -6.46
C LEU A 331 -19.92 -16.15 -5.59
N LYS A 332 -20.45 -17.18 -6.23
CA LYS A 332 -20.89 -18.41 -5.56
C LYS A 332 -19.71 -19.35 -5.32
N GLN A 333 -19.85 -20.22 -4.33
CA GLN A 333 -18.93 -21.34 -4.14
C GLN A 333 -18.79 -22.16 -5.44
N GLY A 334 -17.56 -22.45 -5.84
CA GLY A 334 -17.25 -23.08 -7.13
C GLY A 334 -16.95 -22.11 -8.28
N GLN A 335 -17.17 -20.80 -8.10
CA GLN A 335 -16.67 -19.75 -9.02
C GLN A 335 -15.37 -19.10 -8.54
N VAL A 336 -14.88 -19.52 -7.37
CA VAL A 336 -13.68 -19.02 -6.73
C VAL A 336 -12.78 -20.24 -6.49
N GLU A 337 -11.56 -20.17 -7.02
CA GLU A 337 -10.57 -21.25 -6.94
C GLU A 337 -9.62 -21.12 -5.72
N VAL A 338 -9.74 -20.03 -4.96
CA VAL A 338 -8.94 -19.77 -3.76
C VAL A 338 -9.36 -20.74 -2.65
N SER A 339 -8.38 -21.45 -2.09
CA SER A 339 -8.60 -22.34 -0.95
C SER A 339 -8.93 -21.52 0.30
N ALA A 340 -10.13 -21.70 0.84
CA ALA A 340 -10.55 -21.12 2.12
C ALA A 340 -10.02 -21.94 3.31
N THR A 341 -8.70 -22.16 3.36
CA THR A 341 -8.06 -22.94 4.44
C THR A 341 -8.11 -22.18 5.77
N ASP A 342 -8.12 -20.85 5.72
CA ASP A 342 -8.21 -19.95 6.87
C ASP A 342 -9.62 -19.36 7.05
N LEU A 343 -9.85 -18.73 8.20
CA LEU A 343 -11.12 -18.05 8.54
C LEU A 343 -11.49 -16.95 7.52
N THR A 344 -10.49 -16.38 6.84
CA THR A 344 -10.62 -15.40 5.77
C THR A 344 -9.75 -15.82 4.59
N ALA A 345 -10.36 -15.96 3.41
CA ALA A 345 -9.62 -16.21 2.18
C ALA A 345 -8.86 -14.94 1.75
N ASP A 346 -7.56 -15.09 1.46
CA ASP A 346 -6.75 -14.03 0.89
C ASP A 346 -6.94 -13.98 -0.63
N TYR A 347 -7.37 -12.81 -1.13
CA TYR A 347 -7.62 -12.58 -2.55
C TYR A 347 -6.58 -11.68 -3.20
N THR A 348 -5.49 -11.33 -2.51
CA THR A 348 -4.49 -10.35 -2.97
C THR A 348 -3.88 -10.75 -4.33
N ASP A 349 -3.62 -12.05 -4.53
CA ASP A 349 -3.06 -12.59 -5.77
C ASP A 349 -4.13 -13.16 -6.74
N SER A 350 -5.40 -12.82 -6.51
CA SER A 350 -6.51 -13.31 -7.35
C SER A 350 -6.73 -12.44 -8.58
N VAL A 351 -7.08 -13.07 -9.70
CA VAL A 351 -7.41 -12.39 -10.96
C VAL A 351 -8.83 -12.75 -11.38
N LEU A 352 -9.62 -11.73 -11.73
CA LEU A 352 -10.94 -11.94 -12.31
C LEU A 352 -10.80 -12.36 -13.78
N GLN A 353 -11.17 -13.59 -14.10
CA GLN A 353 -11.15 -14.13 -15.46
C GLN A 353 -12.57 -14.33 -16.00
N ASN A 354 -12.72 -14.15 -17.31
CA ASN A 354 -13.97 -14.45 -17.98
C ASN A 354 -14.17 -15.98 -18.03
N ARG A 355 -15.40 -16.43 -17.73
CA ARG A 355 -15.77 -17.85 -17.73
C ARG A 355 -15.46 -18.57 -19.05
N SER A 356 -15.56 -17.88 -20.19
CA SER A 356 -15.25 -18.45 -21.52
C SER A 356 -13.85 -19.05 -21.58
N VAL A 357 -12.85 -18.40 -20.96
CA VAL A 357 -11.47 -18.89 -20.94
C VAL A 357 -11.37 -20.28 -20.30
N VAL A 358 -12.08 -20.48 -19.18
CA VAL A 358 -12.11 -21.77 -18.47
C VAL A 358 -12.90 -22.81 -19.25
N GLU A 359 -14.02 -22.42 -19.87
CA GLU A 359 -14.85 -23.33 -20.68
C GLU A 359 -14.15 -23.78 -21.97
N ASP A 360 -13.42 -22.89 -22.63
CA ASP A 360 -12.63 -23.17 -23.82
C ASP A 360 -11.46 -24.11 -23.50
N LEU A 361 -10.78 -23.87 -22.37
CA LEU A 361 -9.73 -24.75 -21.88
C LEU A 361 -10.30 -26.14 -21.55
N ASN A 362 -11.43 -26.20 -20.83
CA ASN A 362 -12.09 -27.46 -20.49
C ASN A 362 -12.54 -28.23 -21.75
N SER A 363 -13.02 -27.52 -22.77
CA SER A 363 -13.40 -28.11 -24.06
C SER A 363 -12.18 -28.70 -24.77
N THR A 364 -11.05 -27.98 -24.79
CA THR A 364 -9.78 -28.43 -25.36
C THR A 364 -9.23 -29.67 -24.63
N ILE A 365 -9.30 -29.68 -23.31
CA ILE A 365 -8.91 -30.81 -22.47
C ILE A 365 -9.79 -32.04 -22.80
N ARG A 366 -11.12 -31.88 -22.89
CA ARG A 366 -12.04 -32.97 -23.24
C ARG A 366 -11.73 -33.58 -24.61
N VAL A 367 -11.48 -32.76 -25.62
CA VAL A 367 -11.11 -33.24 -26.97
C VAL A 367 -9.80 -34.01 -26.93
N SER A 368 -8.79 -33.48 -26.22
CA SER A 368 -7.49 -34.13 -26.09
C SER A 368 -7.59 -35.48 -25.37
N LEU A 369 -8.37 -35.55 -24.29
CA LEU A 369 -8.65 -36.80 -23.58
C LEU A 369 -9.39 -37.82 -24.45
N TYR A 370 -10.36 -37.36 -25.25
CA TYR A 370 -11.09 -38.22 -26.19
C TYR A 370 -10.17 -38.79 -27.28
N GLN A 371 -9.27 -37.98 -27.82
CA GLN A 371 -8.27 -38.43 -28.79
C GLN A 371 -7.27 -39.43 -28.18
N GLN A 372 -6.84 -39.19 -26.94
CA GLN A 372 -5.90 -40.06 -26.25
C GLN A 372 -6.52 -41.41 -25.88
N THR A 373 -7.78 -41.40 -25.41
CA THR A 373 -8.55 -42.63 -25.18
C THR A 373 -8.79 -43.41 -26.47
N HIS A 374 -9.18 -42.75 -27.57
CA HIS A 374 -9.29 -43.42 -28.89
C HIS A 374 -7.98 -44.02 -29.37
N ARG A 375 -6.85 -43.31 -29.21
CA ARG A 375 -5.53 -43.87 -29.52
C ARG A 375 -5.21 -45.09 -28.67
N CYS A 376 -5.44 -45.04 -27.36
CA CYS A 376 -5.24 -46.20 -26.48
C CYS A 376 -6.12 -47.40 -26.87
N PHE A 377 -7.40 -47.18 -27.20
CA PHE A 377 -8.28 -48.25 -27.69
C PHE A 377 -7.81 -48.82 -29.04
N SER A 378 -7.31 -47.97 -29.95
CA SER A 378 -6.76 -48.43 -31.23
C SER A 378 -5.45 -49.23 -31.10
N CYS A 379 -4.61 -48.89 -30.12
CA CYS A 379 -3.40 -49.66 -29.80
C CYS A 379 -3.72 -50.99 -29.12
N ALA A 380 -4.72 -51.00 -28.22
CA ALA A 380 -5.16 -52.22 -27.53
C ALA A 380 -5.92 -53.21 -28.44
N SER A 381 -6.49 -52.73 -29.55
CA SER A 381 -7.19 -53.57 -30.54
C SER A 381 -6.26 -54.17 -31.60
N ASN A 382 -5.00 -53.69 -31.68
CA ASN A 382 -3.98 -54.13 -32.64
C ASN A 382 -2.84 -54.94 -31.96
N ALA A 383 -2.98 -55.28 -30.69
CA ALA A 383 -2.15 -56.22 -29.94
C ALA A 383 -2.97 -57.48 -29.64
#